data_AF-C8WLU8-F1
#
_entry.id   AF-C8WLU8-F1
#
_cell.length_a   1.000
_cell.length_b   1.000
_cell.length_c   1.000
_cell.angle_alpha   90.00
_cell.angle_beta   90.00
_cell.angle_gamma   90.00
#
_symmetry.space_group_name_H-M   'P 1'
#
loop_
_entity.id
_entity.type
_entity.pdbx_description
1 polymer ?
#
loop_
_entity_poly.entity_id
_entity_poly.type
_entity_poly.pdbx_seq_one_letter_code
_entity_poly.pdbx_strand_id
1 'polypeptide(L)'
;MDAPTIRLERCPICGRTQPLNSHHIVKRSAGELFDAHGRKRKKPEITLCGFGNNLRDADGRYYCHGLAHHEMLHFRWVPTYEAIGSTYPKLDGGHLEYLLTDEPTKYDAALKMDGWQRVKTDWQNAELWVC
;
A
#
# COMPACT_ATOMS: atom_id res chain seq x y z
N MET A 1 -8.26 -4.15 -7.90
CA MET A 1 -7.48 -4.25 -6.64
C MET A 1 -8.38 -3.74 -5.55
N ASP A 2 -8.68 -4.58 -4.57
CA ASP A 2 -9.71 -4.33 -3.55
C ASP A 2 -9.12 -3.85 -2.21
N ALA A 3 -7.88 -3.34 -2.23
CA ALA A 3 -7.22 -2.85 -1.03
C ALA A 3 -8.02 -1.66 -0.43
N PRO A 4 -8.21 -1.62 0.90
CA PRO A 4 -8.81 -0.47 1.56
C PRO A 4 -7.86 0.73 1.53
N THR A 5 -8.41 1.92 1.73
CA THR A 5 -7.59 3.09 2.09
C THR A 5 -7.11 2.91 3.54
N ILE A 6 -5.80 3.06 3.74
CA ILE A 6 -5.13 2.92 5.03
C ILE A 6 -4.73 4.31 5.52
N ARG A 7 -5.40 4.79 6.57
CA ARG A 7 -5.06 6.06 7.24
C ARG A 7 -4.54 5.78 8.64
N LEU A 8 -3.34 6.27 8.93
CA LEU A 8 -2.65 6.07 10.20
C LEU A 8 -1.99 7.37 10.66
N GLU A 9 -1.81 7.51 11.96
CA GLU A 9 -1.03 8.59 12.60
C GLU A 9 0.50 8.41 12.48
N ARG A 10 0.94 7.42 11.70
CA ARG A 10 2.35 7.12 11.42
C ARG A 10 2.50 6.36 10.11
N CYS A 11 3.71 6.37 9.56
CA CYS A 11 4.05 5.56 8.40
C CYS A 11 4.01 4.07 8.76
N PRO A 12 3.18 3.24 8.10
CA PRO A 12 3.09 1.80 8.37
C PRO A 12 4.33 1.01 7.92
N ILE A 13 5.20 1.63 7.13
CA ILE A 13 6.43 1.00 6.62
C ILE A 13 7.59 1.18 7.60
N CYS A 14 7.84 2.42 8.05
CA CYS A 14 9.00 2.73 8.90
C CYS A 14 8.65 3.29 10.30
N GLY A 15 7.38 3.49 10.62
CA GLY A 15 6.92 3.96 11.94
C GLY A 15 7.04 5.47 12.19
N ARG A 16 7.64 6.24 11.28
CA ARG A 16 7.80 7.70 11.43
C ARG A 16 6.45 8.41 11.54
N THR A 17 6.32 9.34 12.49
CA THR A 17 5.07 10.06 12.79
C THR A 17 4.89 11.35 12.01
N GLN A 18 5.96 11.99 11.51
CA GLN A 18 5.88 13.20 10.69
C GLN A 18 7.11 13.36 9.79
N PRO A 19 7.00 14.12 8.68
CA PRO A 19 5.76 14.56 8.05
C PRO A 19 5.00 13.37 7.44
N LEU A 20 3.67 13.42 7.38
CA LEU A 20 2.81 12.36 6.80
C LEU A 20 2.01 12.89 5.62
N ASN A 21 1.79 12.06 4.61
CA ASN A 21 0.97 12.38 3.44
C ASN A 21 0.25 11.13 2.90
N SER A 22 -0.85 11.33 2.16
CA SER A 22 -1.58 10.26 1.47
C SER A 22 -0.90 9.93 0.14
N HIS A 23 -0.56 8.66 -0.06
CA HIS A 23 -0.03 8.16 -1.33
C HIS A 23 -1.02 7.18 -1.97
N HIS A 24 -1.25 7.28 -3.28
CA HIS A 24 -2.10 6.32 -3.97
C HIS A 24 -1.34 4.99 -4.14
N ILE A 25 -1.90 3.89 -3.62
CA ILE A 25 -1.27 2.55 -3.67
C ILE A 25 -1.06 2.10 -5.12
N VAL A 26 -2.01 2.42 -5.98
CA VAL A 26 -1.91 2.24 -7.44
C VAL A 26 -1.67 3.58 -8.11
N LYS A 27 -0.82 3.60 -9.15
CA LYS A 27 -0.53 4.83 -9.91
C LYS A 27 -1.83 5.52 -10.33
N ARG A 28 -1.88 6.83 -10.18
CA ARG A 28 -3.05 7.65 -10.53
C ARG A 28 -3.43 7.51 -12.01
N SER A 29 -2.47 7.19 -12.87
CA SER A 29 -2.65 6.90 -14.30
C SER A 29 -3.19 5.51 -14.63
N ALA A 30 -3.27 4.57 -13.66
CA ALA A 30 -3.64 3.17 -13.89
C ALA A 30 -5.14 2.93 -14.20
N GLY A 31 -5.79 3.82 -14.96
CA GLY A 31 -7.21 3.71 -15.32
C GLY A 31 -8.16 3.88 -14.13
N GLU A 32 -9.46 3.69 -14.38
CA GLU A 32 -10.48 3.68 -13.33
C GLU A 32 -10.56 2.30 -12.68
N LEU A 33 -10.78 2.24 -11.36
CA LEU A 33 -11.04 0.98 -10.67
C LEU A 33 -12.55 0.76 -10.61
N PHE A 34 -12.97 -0.47 -10.87
CA PHE A 34 -14.35 -0.92 -10.70
C PHE A 34 -14.39 -2.09 -9.72
N ASP A 35 -15.44 -2.18 -8.91
CA ASP A 35 -15.66 -3.34 -8.05
C ASP A 35 -16.29 -4.53 -8.81
N ALA A 36 -16.47 -5.66 -8.13
CA ALA A 36 -17.08 -6.87 -8.68
C ALA A 36 -18.52 -6.66 -9.22
N HIS A 37 -19.16 -5.55 -8.88
CA HIS A 37 -20.50 -5.17 -9.35
C HIS A 37 -20.46 -4.07 -10.43
N GLY A 38 -19.29 -3.74 -10.97
CA GLY A 38 -19.11 -2.74 -12.01
C GLY A 38 -19.24 -1.29 -11.52
N ARG A 39 -19.20 -1.03 -10.21
CA ARG A 39 -19.27 0.33 -9.66
C ARG A 39 -17.87 0.94 -9.61
N LYS A 40 -17.75 2.19 -10.05
CA LYS A 40 -16.48 2.94 -9.99
C LYS A 40 -16.05 3.15 -8.54
N ARG A 41 -14.80 2.81 -8.23
CA ARG A 41 -14.19 2.92 -6.89
C ARG A 41 -13.10 3.98 -6.90
N LYS A 42 -12.91 4.63 -5.77
CA LYS A 42 -11.75 5.50 -5.55
C LYS A 42 -10.50 4.64 -5.45
N LYS A 43 -9.39 5.13 -6.01
CA LYS A 43 -8.10 4.48 -5.85
C LYS A 43 -7.71 4.52 -4.37
N PRO A 44 -7.33 3.38 -3.78
CA PRO A 44 -7.01 3.35 -2.37
C PRO A 44 -5.70 4.10 -2.11
N GLU A 45 -5.67 4.78 -0.97
CA GLU A 45 -4.51 5.53 -0.49
C GLU A 45 -3.91 4.87 0.75
N ILE A 46 -2.64 5.16 1.01
CA ILE A 46 -1.93 4.78 2.22
C ILE A 46 -1.20 5.99 2.80
N THR A 47 -1.27 6.19 4.11
CA THR A 47 -0.45 7.20 4.79
C THR A 47 1.02 6.79 4.77
N LEU A 48 1.91 7.63 4.22
CA LEU A 48 3.36 7.41 4.24
C LEU A 48 4.08 8.63 4.81
N CYS A 49 5.31 8.44 5.32
CA CYS A 49 6.14 9.55 5.73
C CYS A 49 6.78 10.27 4.53
N GLY A 50 6.92 11.59 4.63
CA GLY A 50 7.42 12.46 3.57
C GLY A 50 6.33 13.22 2.84
N PHE A 51 6.73 14.07 1.91
CA PHE A 51 5.84 14.97 1.17
C PHE A 51 6.38 15.21 -0.24
N GLY A 52 5.46 15.41 -1.19
CA GLY A 52 5.82 15.50 -2.60
C GLY A 52 6.58 14.26 -3.06
N ASN A 53 7.62 14.46 -3.86
CA ASN A 53 8.54 13.43 -4.35
C ASN A 53 9.90 13.46 -3.65
N ASN A 54 10.02 14.12 -2.48
CA ASN A 54 11.28 14.21 -1.75
C ASN A 54 11.71 12.82 -1.27
N LEU A 55 12.88 12.38 -1.73
CA LEU A 55 13.39 11.05 -1.44
C LEU A 55 13.97 10.95 -0.02
N ARG A 56 14.58 12.03 0.49
CA ARG A 56 15.28 12.05 1.78
C ARG A 56 14.90 13.28 2.62
N ASP A 57 15.06 13.15 3.94
CA ASP A 57 15.04 14.27 4.88
C ASP A 57 16.42 14.96 4.99
N ALA A 58 16.50 15.99 5.84
CA ALA A 58 17.73 16.75 6.07
C ALA A 58 18.86 15.91 6.68
N ASP A 59 18.54 14.82 7.37
CA ASP A 59 19.51 13.87 7.96
C ASP A 59 19.91 12.76 6.96
N GLY A 60 19.42 12.82 5.71
CA GLY A 60 19.67 11.83 4.67
C GLY A 60 18.85 10.54 4.79
N ARG A 61 17.90 10.45 5.73
CA ARG A 61 17.03 9.27 5.88
C ARG A 61 15.95 9.29 4.81
N TYR A 62 15.61 8.12 4.27
CA TYR A 62 14.57 8.02 3.25
C TYR A 62 13.17 8.35 3.77
N TYR A 63 12.40 9.02 2.91
CA TYR A 63 10.96 9.11 3.04
C TYR A 63 10.29 7.97 2.28
N CYS A 64 9.41 7.21 2.92
CA CYS A 64 8.66 6.13 2.26
C CYS A 64 7.76 6.66 1.14
N HIS A 65 7.20 7.87 1.30
CA HIS A 65 6.44 8.52 0.26
C HIS A 65 7.32 8.82 -0.97
N GLY A 66 8.54 9.31 -0.76
CA GLY A 66 9.54 9.49 -1.81
C GLY A 66 9.88 8.16 -2.49
N LEU A 67 10.23 7.13 -1.71
CA LEU A 67 10.53 5.80 -2.25
C LEU A 67 9.43 5.27 -3.17
N ALA A 68 8.15 5.50 -2.84
CA ALA A 68 7.04 5.07 -3.69
C ALA A 68 6.99 5.83 -5.03
N HIS A 69 7.25 7.15 -5.03
CA HIS A 69 7.34 7.94 -6.27
C HIS A 69 8.56 7.59 -7.13
N HIS A 70 9.65 7.16 -6.51
CA HIS A 70 10.90 6.80 -7.19
C HIS A 70 10.98 5.32 -7.59
N GLU A 71 9.86 4.59 -7.53
CA GLU A 71 9.80 3.16 -7.86
C GLU A 71 10.75 2.29 -7.01
N MET A 72 10.97 2.68 -5.75
CA MET A 72 11.78 1.96 -4.76
C MET A 72 10.95 1.37 -3.61
N LEU A 73 9.65 1.68 -3.58
CA LEU A 73 8.66 1.08 -2.68
C LEU A 73 7.44 0.69 -3.52
N HIS A 74 7.11 -0.59 -3.48
CA HIS A 74 5.98 -1.17 -4.21
C HIS A 74 4.95 -1.73 -3.25
N PHE A 75 3.70 -1.83 -3.74
CA PHE A 75 2.59 -2.39 -2.99
C PHE A 75 1.87 -3.46 -3.81
N ARG A 76 1.41 -4.52 -3.17
CA ARG A 76 0.50 -5.49 -3.77
C ARG A 76 -0.60 -5.88 -2.79
N TRP A 77 -1.80 -6.10 -3.31
CA TRP A 77 -2.89 -6.67 -2.54
C TRP A 77 -2.84 -8.19 -2.66
N VAL A 78 -2.79 -8.88 -1.53
CA VAL A 78 -2.88 -10.34 -1.47
C VAL A 78 -4.27 -10.70 -0.95
N PRO A 79 -5.16 -11.24 -1.80
CA PRO A 79 -6.46 -11.70 -1.35
C PRO A 79 -6.29 -12.91 -0.43
N THR A 80 -6.97 -12.92 0.72
CA THR A 80 -7.12 -14.12 1.54
C THR A 80 -8.33 -14.87 1.01
N TYR A 81 -8.09 -15.86 0.15
CA TYR A 81 -9.14 -16.79 -0.29
C TYR A 81 -9.00 -18.06 0.55
N GLU A 82 -10.02 -18.43 1.33
CA GLU A 82 -10.13 -19.82 1.77
C GLU A 82 -10.77 -20.68 0.67
N ALA A 83 -10.27 -21.91 0.60
CA ALA A 83 -10.43 -22.86 -0.48
C ALA A 83 -11.89 -23.18 -0.85
N ILE A 84 -12.09 -23.51 -2.12
CA ILE A 84 -13.30 -24.18 -2.62
C ILE A 84 -13.56 -25.40 -1.72
N GLY A 85 -14.62 -25.37 -0.91
CA GLY A 85 -15.01 -26.46 0.00
C GLY A 85 -15.20 -26.09 1.49
N SER A 86 -14.91 -24.87 1.91
CA SER A 86 -15.20 -24.41 3.29
C SER A 86 -16.71 -24.27 3.57
N THR A 87 -17.16 -24.78 4.72
CA THR A 87 -18.57 -24.74 5.19
C THR A 87 -18.93 -23.42 5.89
N TYR A 88 -17.96 -22.51 6.06
CA TYR A 88 -18.15 -21.21 6.71
C TYR A 88 -18.29 -20.07 5.69
N PRO A 89 -18.97 -18.96 6.02
CA PRO A 89 -19.16 -17.84 5.09
C PRO A 89 -17.81 -17.28 4.62
N LYS A 90 -17.72 -16.96 3.34
CA LYS A 90 -16.60 -16.22 2.75
C LYS A 90 -16.41 -14.91 3.52
N LEU A 91 -15.39 -14.84 4.38
CA LEU A 91 -14.92 -13.55 4.88
C LEU A 91 -14.05 -12.97 3.77
N ASP A 92 -14.67 -12.19 2.88
CA ASP A 92 -13.97 -11.40 1.87
C ASP A 92 -12.88 -10.57 2.57
N GLY A 93 -11.63 -10.87 2.26
CA GLY A 93 -10.49 -10.27 2.94
C GLY A 93 -9.23 -10.35 2.11
N GLY A 94 -8.24 -9.58 2.53
CA GLY A 94 -6.89 -9.61 2.01
C GLY A 94 -5.99 -8.77 2.89
N HIS A 95 -4.71 -8.74 2.56
CA HIS A 95 -3.76 -7.83 3.21
C HIS A 95 -2.92 -7.12 2.17
N LEU A 96 -2.48 -5.92 2.53
CA LEU A 96 -1.54 -5.17 1.74
C LEU A 96 -0.13 -5.64 2.10
N GLU A 97 0.67 -5.91 1.08
CA GLU A 97 2.10 -6.17 1.20
C GLU A 97 2.88 -5.06 0.52
N TYR A 98 4.11 -4.85 0.97
CA TYR A 98 5.05 -3.92 0.38
C TYR A 98 6.39 -4.59 0.10
N LEU A 99 7.12 -4.05 -0.87
CA LEU A 99 8.49 -4.42 -1.20
C LEU A 99 9.34 -3.16 -1.30
N LEU A 100 10.49 -3.17 -0.64
CA LEU A 100 11.53 -2.15 -0.80
C LEU A 100 12.59 -2.67 -1.76
N THR A 101 13.07 -1.82 -2.65
CA THR A 101 14.19 -2.11 -3.55
C THR A 101 15.28 -1.07 -3.36
N ASP A 102 16.54 -1.49 -3.52
CA ASP A 102 17.70 -0.60 -3.35
C ASP A 102 17.84 0.40 -4.50
N GLU A 103 17.28 0.07 -5.66
CA GLU A 103 17.27 0.88 -6.88
C GLU A 103 15.86 0.96 -7.49
N PRO A 104 15.55 2.00 -8.29
CA PRO A 104 14.29 2.11 -9.00
C PRO A 104 13.97 0.86 -9.83
N THR A 105 12.83 0.24 -9.55
CA THR A 105 12.41 -1.04 -10.13
C THR A 105 11.02 -0.93 -10.74
N LYS A 106 10.86 -1.37 -12.00
CA LYS A 106 9.52 -1.37 -12.62
C LYS A 106 8.58 -2.31 -11.87
N TYR A 107 7.32 -1.93 -11.77
CA TYR A 107 6.33 -2.67 -10.97
C TYR A 107 6.15 -4.14 -11.41
N ASP A 108 6.18 -4.42 -12.71
CA ASP A 108 6.09 -5.78 -13.27
C ASP A 108 7.31 -6.66 -12.93
N ALA A 109 8.49 -6.05 -12.80
CA ALA A 109 9.68 -6.72 -12.29
C ALA A 109 9.58 -6.95 -10.77
N ALA A 110 9.18 -5.92 -10.01
CA ALA A 110 9.00 -6.00 -8.56
C ALA A 110 8.02 -7.12 -8.14
N LEU A 111 6.93 -7.32 -8.89
CA LEU A 111 5.96 -8.40 -8.64
C LEU A 111 6.58 -9.81 -8.67
N LYS A 112 7.70 -9.99 -9.36
CA LYS A 112 8.42 -11.27 -9.49
C LYS A 112 9.53 -11.44 -8.44
N MET A 113 9.80 -10.41 -7.65
CA MET A 113 10.83 -10.44 -6.61
C MET A 113 10.28 -11.05 -5.32
N ASP A 114 11.17 -11.68 -4.56
CA ASP A 114 10.91 -12.12 -3.19
C ASP A 114 11.05 -10.95 -2.20
N GLY A 115 10.79 -11.21 -0.91
CA GLY A 115 11.01 -10.23 0.16
C GLY A 115 9.82 -9.31 0.47
N TRP A 116 8.63 -9.60 -0.08
CA TRP A 116 7.40 -8.90 0.26
C TRP A 116 7.06 -9.04 1.75
N GLN A 117 6.70 -7.93 2.37
CA GLN A 117 6.36 -7.85 3.78
C GLN A 117 4.94 -7.33 3.96
N ARG A 118 4.22 -7.87 4.94
CA ARG A 118 2.88 -7.37 5.27
C ARG A 118 2.96 -5.96 5.85
N VAL A 119 2.10 -5.07 5.36
CA VAL A 119 1.94 -3.73 5.91
C VAL A 119 1.41 -3.83 7.34
N LYS A 120 2.09 -3.18 8.28
CA LYS A 120 1.71 -3.17 9.69
C LYS A 120 0.59 -2.17 9.91
N THR A 121 -0.59 -2.66 10.28
CA THR A 121 -1.78 -1.86 10.58
C THR A 121 -2.21 -1.98 12.05
N ASP A 122 -1.43 -2.66 12.88
CA ASP A 122 -1.67 -2.94 14.31
C ASP A 122 -1.17 -1.83 15.25
N TRP A 123 -0.74 -0.70 14.70
CA TRP A 123 -0.47 0.50 15.46
C TRP A 123 -1.78 1.04 16.03
N GLN A 124 -1.84 1.29 17.35
CA GLN A 124 -3.04 1.78 18.04
C GLN A 124 -3.71 2.91 17.23
N ASN A 125 -5.00 2.78 16.90
CA ASN A 125 -5.83 3.69 16.07
C ASN A 125 -5.69 3.59 14.53
N ALA A 126 -5.72 2.38 13.96
CA ALA A 126 -5.86 2.22 12.51
C ALA A 126 -7.29 2.39 12.01
N GLU A 127 -7.53 3.38 11.15
CA GLU A 127 -8.79 3.49 10.39
C GLU A 127 -8.64 2.80 9.03
N LEU A 128 -9.35 1.68 8.86
CA LEU A 128 -9.42 0.93 7.60
C LEU A 128 -10.76 1.21 6.93
N TRP A 129 -10.72 1.91 5.79
CA TRP A 129 -11.93 2.22 5.02
C TRP A 129 -11.93 1.42 3.72
N VAL A 130 -12.91 0.53 3.56
CA VAL A 130 -13.17 -0.13 2.27
C VAL A 130 -13.78 0.91 1.33
N CYS A 131 -12.99 1.41 0.39
CA CYS A 131 -13.41 2.37 -0.64
C CYS A 131 -14.15 1.67 -1.74
#